data_AF-A0A7Y3FP58-F1
#
_entry.id   AF-A0A7Y3FP58-F1
#
_cell.length_a   1.000
_cell.length_b   1.000
_cell.length_c   1.000
_cell.angle_alpha   90.00
_cell.angle_beta   90.00
_cell.angle_gamma   90.00
#
_symmetry.space_group_name_H-M   'P 1'
#
loop_
_entity.id
_entity.type
_entity.pdbx_description
1 polymer ?
#
loop_
_entity_poly.entity_id
_entity_poly.type
_entity_poly.pdbx_seq_one_letter_code
_entity_poly.pdbx_strand_id
1 'polypeptide(L)'
;MTVVAASVLVYATALITHDLAHALVGLALGGEPTLVSSTDTRGDWSSLGERDVLLVGISGSAVNGFVALMSWLLFRRQVGRPRTLALAAWLGFAIGAWIPVSYLVVSPIFGFGDWTTIVDQFPNRGPLRASLAVTGLFVAGLLWKETKSSLARLVGNGSSADRTSRARRIVRAAWIAGGSVAVVAALFSPLDPRWAVGIAAGSTFGTTWPVLRAVDAVAETPVPGAPLVVRRSWVVVVLGAAAGAALVGIFGPGLRLAG
;
A
#
# COMPACT_ATOMS: atom_id res chain seq x y z
N MET A 1 4.15 20.08 0.29
CA MET A 1 2.68 20.17 0.15
C MET A 1 2.16 19.16 -0.87
N THR A 2 2.33 19.33 -2.19
CA THR A 2 1.75 18.39 -3.17
C THR A 2 2.22 16.93 -3.03
N VAL A 3 3.52 16.69 -2.80
CA VAL A 3 4.06 15.32 -2.60
C VAL A 3 3.44 14.66 -1.36
N VAL A 4 3.34 15.43 -0.27
CA VAL A 4 2.73 14.99 0.99
C VAL A 4 1.26 14.64 0.77
N ALA A 5 0.49 15.52 0.13
CA ALA A 5 -0.92 15.27 -0.14
C ALA A 5 -1.16 14.09 -1.09
N ALA A 6 -0.33 13.94 -2.13
CA ALA A 6 -0.39 12.78 -3.01
C ALA A 6 -0.09 11.47 -2.27
N SER A 7 0.88 11.50 -1.35
CA SER A 7 1.18 10.33 -0.53
C SER A 7 0.04 9.99 0.43
N VAL A 8 -0.50 10.97 1.16
CA VAL A 8 -1.66 10.77 2.05
C VAL A 8 -2.84 10.20 1.26
N LEU A 9 -3.14 10.75 0.08
CA LEU A 9 -4.18 10.24 -0.80
C LEU A 9 -3.96 8.76 -1.15
N VAL A 10 -2.75 8.40 -1.60
CA VAL A 10 -2.42 7.03 -2.02
C VAL A 10 -2.49 6.05 -0.85
N TYR A 11 -1.89 6.38 0.29
CA TYR A 11 -1.92 5.51 1.48
C TYR A 11 -3.34 5.34 2.01
N ALA A 12 -4.10 6.43 2.15
CA ALA A 12 -5.49 6.37 2.57
C ALA A 12 -6.32 5.52 1.61
N THR A 13 -6.14 5.69 0.30
CA THR A 13 -6.85 4.89 -0.70
C THR A 13 -6.50 3.41 -0.58
N ALA A 14 -5.22 3.08 -0.47
CA ALA A 14 -4.76 1.69 -0.34
C ALA A 14 -5.35 1.02 0.91
N LEU A 15 -5.28 1.68 2.07
CA LEU A 15 -5.79 1.12 3.33
C LEU A 15 -7.32 0.99 3.32
N ILE A 16 -8.03 2.07 2.96
CA ILE A 16 -9.50 2.09 2.92
C ILE A 16 -10.02 1.03 1.95
N THR A 17 -9.47 0.98 0.74
CA THR A 17 -9.96 0.02 -0.26
C THR A 17 -9.63 -1.43 0.10
N HIS A 18 -8.48 -1.66 0.75
CA HIS A 18 -8.08 -2.97 1.25
C HIS A 18 -9.10 -3.52 2.26
N ASP A 19 -9.38 -2.77 3.32
CA ASP A 19 -10.32 -3.20 4.36
C ASP A 19 -11.76 -3.27 3.84
N LEU A 20 -12.17 -2.32 2.99
CA LEU A 20 -13.47 -2.41 2.32
C LEU A 20 -13.60 -3.65 1.44
N ALA A 21 -12.52 -4.10 0.78
CA ALA A 21 -12.59 -5.30 -0.05
C ALA A 21 -12.90 -6.54 0.77
N HIS A 22 -12.28 -6.70 1.95
CA HIS A 22 -12.61 -7.79 2.87
C HIS A 22 -14.08 -7.76 3.27
N ALA A 23 -14.57 -6.59 3.67
CA ALA A 23 -15.96 -6.43 4.12
C ALA A 23 -16.97 -6.70 2.99
N LEU A 24 -16.74 -6.12 1.81
CA LEU A 24 -17.65 -6.24 0.66
C LEU A 24 -17.67 -7.66 0.09
N VAL A 25 -16.52 -8.32 -0.02
CA VAL A 25 -16.46 -9.72 -0.46
C VAL A 25 -17.09 -10.63 0.58
N GLY A 26 -16.81 -10.42 1.86
CA GLY A 26 -17.43 -11.19 2.95
C GLY A 26 -18.94 -11.07 2.95
N LEU A 27 -19.47 -9.85 2.85
CA LEU A 27 -20.91 -9.59 2.75
C LEU A 27 -21.53 -10.25 1.51
N ALA A 28 -20.87 -10.16 0.35
CA ALA A 28 -21.37 -10.75 -0.90
C ALA A 28 -21.43 -12.29 -0.85
N LEU A 29 -20.63 -12.93 0.00
CA LEU A 29 -20.59 -14.38 0.19
C LEU A 29 -21.46 -14.85 1.37
N GLY A 30 -22.19 -13.95 2.04
CA GLY A 30 -23.10 -14.29 3.14
C GLY A 30 -22.44 -14.26 4.53
N GLY A 31 -21.27 -13.63 4.66
CA GLY A 31 -20.67 -13.30 5.96
C GLY A 31 -21.24 -12.00 6.52
N GLU A 32 -21.00 -11.76 7.81
CA GLU A 32 -21.56 -10.63 8.55
C GLU A 32 -20.43 -9.73 9.06
N PRO A 33 -19.84 -8.86 8.21
CA PRO A 33 -18.86 -7.88 8.67
C PRO A 33 -19.52 -6.95 9.70
N THR A 34 -18.88 -6.78 10.85
CA THR A 34 -19.35 -5.92 11.95
C THR A 34 -18.48 -4.69 12.13
N LEU A 35 -17.25 -4.70 11.63
CA LEU A 35 -16.30 -3.60 11.73
C LEU A 35 -15.46 -3.48 10.46
N VAL A 36 -15.34 -2.26 9.93
CA VAL A 36 -14.33 -1.89 8.94
C VAL A 36 -13.53 -0.71 9.49
N SER A 37 -12.25 -0.92 9.79
CA SER A 37 -11.37 0.12 10.32
C SER A 37 -10.20 0.43 9.38
N SER A 38 -9.28 1.30 9.80
CA SER A 38 -8.05 1.60 9.06
C SER A 38 -6.97 0.52 9.17
N THR A 39 -7.21 -0.52 9.97
CA THR A 39 -6.20 -1.52 10.34
C THR A 39 -6.71 -2.96 10.34
N ASP A 40 -8.02 -3.15 10.24
CA ASP A 40 -8.66 -4.44 10.48
C ASP A 40 -10.11 -4.42 10.00
N THR A 41 -10.58 -5.59 9.54
CA THR A 41 -11.97 -5.87 9.19
C THR A 41 -12.43 -7.08 9.99
N ARG A 42 -13.50 -6.91 10.78
CA ARG A 42 -14.05 -7.98 11.64
C ARG A 42 -15.48 -8.29 11.24
N GLY A 43 -15.90 -9.51 11.52
CA GLY A 43 -17.23 -10.03 11.23
C GLY A 43 -17.41 -11.44 11.76
N ASP A 44 -18.64 -11.93 11.68
CA ASP A 44 -18.90 -13.36 11.73
C ASP A 44 -18.70 -13.96 10.34
N TRP A 45 -17.74 -14.87 10.25
CA TRP A 45 -17.37 -15.59 9.03
C TRP A 45 -17.70 -17.09 9.13
N SER A 46 -18.36 -17.52 10.20
CA SER A 46 -18.62 -18.95 10.49
C SER A 46 -19.58 -19.60 9.50
N SER A 47 -20.42 -18.80 8.84
CA SER A 47 -21.32 -19.24 7.77
C SER A 47 -20.61 -19.54 6.45
N LEU A 48 -19.36 -19.08 6.28
CA LEU A 48 -18.62 -19.18 5.03
C LEU A 48 -17.94 -20.55 4.88
N GLY A 49 -18.01 -21.11 3.68
CA GLY A 49 -17.21 -22.28 3.33
C GLY A 49 -15.71 -21.94 3.17
N GLU A 50 -14.84 -22.95 3.14
CA GLU A 50 -13.39 -22.77 3.00
C GLU A 50 -13.01 -21.89 1.80
N ARG A 51 -13.64 -22.13 0.64
CA ARG A 51 -13.42 -21.33 -0.58
C ARG A 51 -13.73 -19.86 -0.36
N ASP A 52 -14.79 -19.56 0.38
CA ASP A 52 -15.28 -18.20 0.58
C ASP A 52 -14.38 -17.46 1.57
N VAL A 53 -13.91 -18.15 2.62
CA VAL A 53 -12.86 -17.63 3.52
C VAL A 53 -11.58 -17.29 2.75
N LEU A 54 -11.19 -18.12 1.78
CA LEU A 54 -10.04 -17.82 0.92
C LEU A 54 -10.27 -16.57 0.05
N LEU A 55 -11.47 -16.42 -0.53
CA LEU A 55 -11.82 -15.24 -1.33
C LEU A 55 -11.80 -13.96 -0.48
N VAL A 56 -12.35 -14.02 0.74
CA VAL A 56 -12.27 -12.91 1.70
C VAL A 56 -10.81 -12.62 2.01
N GLY A 57 -10.00 -13.61 2.38
CA GLY A 57 -8.59 -13.41 2.74
C GLY A 57 -7.73 -12.80 1.63
N ILE A 58 -7.99 -13.13 0.36
CA ILE A 58 -7.19 -12.59 -0.77
C ILE A 58 -7.65 -11.18 -1.18
N SER A 59 -8.91 -10.82 -0.90
CA SER A 59 -9.56 -9.64 -1.48
C SER A 59 -8.83 -8.31 -1.24
N GLY A 60 -8.37 -8.04 -0.01
CA GLY A 60 -7.61 -6.82 0.31
C GLY A 60 -6.27 -6.74 -0.42
N SER A 61 -5.54 -7.85 -0.55
CA SER A 61 -4.31 -7.90 -1.34
C SER A 61 -4.58 -7.76 -2.84
N ALA A 62 -5.68 -8.35 -3.34
CA ALA A 62 -6.08 -8.27 -4.73
C ALA A 62 -6.45 -6.85 -5.17
N VAL A 63 -7.23 -6.11 -4.36
CA VAL A 63 -7.58 -4.72 -4.69
C VAL A 63 -6.36 -3.81 -4.69
N ASN A 64 -5.42 -4.00 -3.75
CA ASN A 64 -4.15 -3.26 -3.76
C ASN A 64 -3.34 -3.56 -5.02
N GLY A 65 -3.23 -4.83 -5.41
CA GLY A 65 -2.58 -5.23 -6.66
C GLY A 65 -3.25 -4.62 -7.90
N PHE A 66 -4.58 -4.58 -7.94
CA PHE A 66 -5.33 -3.94 -9.02
C PHE A 66 -5.07 -2.44 -9.09
N VAL A 67 -5.17 -1.72 -7.96
CA VAL A 67 -4.87 -0.29 -7.87
C VAL A 67 -3.42 0.00 -8.28
N ALA A 68 -2.47 -0.85 -7.86
CA ALA A 68 -1.08 -0.73 -8.24
C ALA A 68 -0.87 -0.90 -9.74
N LEU A 69 -1.52 -1.88 -10.37
CA LEU A 69 -1.46 -2.10 -11.81
C LEU A 69 -2.05 -0.91 -12.58
N MET A 70 -3.22 -0.42 -12.18
CA MET A 70 -3.84 0.75 -12.82
C MET A 70 -2.97 2.00 -12.68
N SER A 71 -2.41 2.20 -11.50
CA SER A 71 -1.48 3.30 -11.21
C SER A 71 -0.19 3.18 -12.03
N TRP A 72 0.33 1.96 -12.21
CA TRP A 72 1.50 1.71 -13.05
C TRP A 72 1.21 2.00 -14.53
N LEU A 73 0.09 1.53 -15.06
CA LEU A 73 -0.33 1.81 -16.45
C LEU A 73 -0.50 3.33 -16.67
N LEU A 74 -1.11 4.02 -15.70
CA LEU A 74 -1.24 5.47 -15.73
C LEU A 74 0.13 6.15 -15.70
N PHE A 75 1.02 5.73 -14.79
CA PHE A 75 2.38 6.25 -14.70
C PHE A 75 3.12 6.11 -16.03
N ARG A 76 3.08 4.91 -16.64
CA ARG A 76 3.74 4.63 -17.93
C ARG A 76 3.26 5.56 -19.05
N ARG A 77 1.98 5.97 -19.04
CA ARG A 77 1.41 6.94 -19.99
C ARG A 77 1.78 8.40 -19.71
N GLN A 78 2.28 8.70 -18.51
CA GLN A 78 2.68 10.05 -18.11
C GLN A 78 4.20 10.25 -18.07
N VAL A 79 5.01 9.21 -18.28
CA VAL A 79 6.48 9.33 -18.35
C VAL A 79 6.86 10.39 -19.40
N GLY A 80 7.75 11.31 -19.02
CA GLY A 80 8.20 12.42 -19.86
C GLY A 80 7.28 13.66 -19.85
N ARG A 81 6.14 13.63 -19.14
CA ARG A 81 5.26 14.80 -18.97
C ARG A 81 5.46 15.44 -17.60
N PRO A 82 5.60 16.77 -17.49
CA PRO A 82 5.82 17.46 -16.21
C PRO A 82 4.50 17.60 -15.42
N ARG A 83 3.89 16.48 -15.02
CA ARG A 83 2.57 16.44 -14.39
C ARG A 83 2.62 15.79 -13.02
N THR A 84 2.04 16.46 -12.03
CA THR A 84 1.79 15.92 -10.67
C THR A 84 1.11 14.55 -10.70
N LEU A 85 0.30 14.26 -11.72
CA LEU A 85 -0.33 12.96 -11.93
C LEU A 85 0.68 11.83 -12.09
N ALA A 86 1.83 12.06 -12.72
CA ALA A 86 2.88 11.05 -12.86
C ALA A 86 3.45 10.64 -11.49
N LEU A 87 3.63 11.60 -10.58
CA LEU A 87 4.05 11.33 -9.22
C LEU A 87 2.99 10.53 -8.45
N ALA A 88 1.73 10.97 -8.48
CA ALA A 88 0.64 10.29 -7.78
C ALA A 88 0.45 8.85 -8.29
N ALA A 89 0.51 8.66 -9.61
CA ALA A 89 0.43 7.34 -10.24
C ALA A 89 1.64 6.46 -9.90
N TRP A 90 2.85 7.02 -9.85
CA TRP A 90 4.02 6.26 -9.41
C TRP A 90 3.94 5.85 -7.94
N LEU A 91 3.50 6.76 -7.06
CA LEU A 91 3.26 6.45 -5.65
C LEU A 91 2.19 5.38 -5.51
N GLY A 92 1.08 5.48 -6.24
CA GLY A 92 0.02 4.46 -6.26
C GLY A 92 0.53 3.09 -6.67
N PHE A 93 1.39 3.04 -7.69
CA PHE A 93 2.09 1.81 -8.08
C PHE A 93 3.01 1.30 -6.97
N ALA A 94 3.95 2.13 -6.51
CA ALA A 94 5.00 1.70 -5.59
C ALA A 94 4.38 1.24 -4.25
N ILE A 95 3.52 2.06 -3.66
CA ILE A 95 2.89 1.76 -2.37
C ILE A 95 1.90 0.60 -2.52
N GLY A 96 0.99 0.66 -3.50
CA GLY A 96 -0.02 -0.38 -3.71
C GLY A 96 0.57 -1.74 -4.08
N ALA A 97 1.75 -1.80 -4.70
CA ALA A 97 2.42 -3.07 -5.00
C ALA A 97 3.26 -3.57 -3.82
N TRP A 98 4.01 -2.70 -3.13
CA TRP A 98 4.90 -3.14 -2.05
C TRP A 98 4.14 -3.62 -0.81
N ILE A 99 3.00 -3.02 -0.47
CA ILE A 99 2.17 -3.46 0.67
C ILE A 99 1.82 -4.96 0.55
N PRO A 100 1.07 -5.43 -0.48
CA PRO A 100 0.68 -6.83 -0.57
C PRO A 100 1.86 -7.77 -0.83
N VAL A 101 2.87 -7.36 -1.61
CA VAL A 101 4.04 -8.19 -1.91
C VAL A 101 4.89 -8.44 -0.66
N SER A 102 5.13 -7.41 0.15
CA SER A 102 5.83 -7.60 1.41
C SER A 102 5.00 -8.42 2.39
N TYR A 103 3.67 -8.23 2.44
CA TYR A 103 2.77 -9.07 3.22
C TYR A 103 2.88 -10.54 2.84
N LEU A 104 2.92 -10.86 1.54
CA LEU A 104 3.09 -12.22 1.05
C LEU A 104 4.38 -12.89 1.57
N VAL A 105 5.42 -12.10 1.87
CA VAL A 105 6.67 -12.60 2.48
C VAL A 105 6.56 -12.69 4.00
N VAL A 106 6.15 -11.62 4.67
CA VAL A 106 6.25 -11.53 6.14
C VAL A 106 5.11 -12.25 6.86
N SER A 107 3.88 -12.19 6.33
CA SER A 107 2.69 -12.77 6.95
C SER A 107 2.86 -14.28 7.18
N PRO A 108 3.28 -15.09 6.19
CA PRO A 108 3.46 -16.54 6.39
C PRO A 108 4.60 -16.90 7.36
N ILE A 109 5.61 -16.05 7.49
CA ILE A 109 6.78 -16.29 8.36
C ILE A 109 6.40 -16.06 9.83
N PHE A 110 5.68 -14.97 10.11
CA PHE A 110 5.37 -14.55 11.47
C PHE A 110 3.96 -14.96 11.93
N GLY A 111 3.11 -15.47 11.03
CA GLY A 111 1.78 -16.00 11.36
C GLY A 111 0.76 -14.92 11.73
N PHE A 112 0.74 -13.79 11.01
CA PHE A 112 -0.25 -12.72 11.19
C PHE A 112 -0.83 -12.23 9.86
N GLY A 113 -2.00 -11.61 9.86
CA GLY A 113 -2.60 -10.97 8.68
C GLY A 113 -3.23 -11.93 7.67
N ASP A 114 -3.73 -11.40 6.55
CA ASP A 114 -4.67 -12.09 5.65
C ASP A 114 -4.13 -13.40 5.08
N TRP A 115 -2.84 -13.45 4.77
CA TRP A 115 -2.21 -14.67 4.24
C TRP A 115 -2.10 -15.79 5.27
N THR A 116 -2.12 -15.47 6.56
CA THR A 116 -2.21 -16.49 7.61
C THR A 116 -3.61 -17.11 7.65
N THR A 117 -4.66 -16.29 7.52
CA THR A 117 -6.05 -16.79 7.40
C THR A 117 -6.19 -17.78 6.25
N ILE A 118 -5.55 -17.50 5.12
CA ILE A 118 -5.50 -18.39 3.95
C ILE A 118 -4.74 -19.68 4.27
N VAL A 119 -3.53 -19.56 4.82
CA VAL A 119 -2.68 -20.71 5.12
C VAL A 119 -3.35 -21.68 6.10
N ASP A 120 -4.06 -21.14 7.09
CA ASP A 120 -4.68 -21.93 8.14
C ASP A 120 -5.86 -22.79 7.65
N GLN A 121 -6.38 -22.53 6.45
CA GLN A 121 -7.38 -23.38 5.78
C GLN A 121 -6.80 -24.70 5.25
N PHE A 122 -5.46 -24.85 5.20
CA PHE A 122 -4.82 -26.03 4.63
C PHE A 122 -4.12 -26.87 5.71
N PRO A 123 -4.15 -28.21 5.62
CA PRO A 123 -3.45 -29.08 6.56
C PRO A 123 -1.92 -28.94 6.48
N ASN A 124 -1.39 -28.74 5.27
CA ASN A 124 0.05 -28.62 5.01
C ASN A 124 0.54 -27.17 5.10
N ARG A 125 0.39 -26.56 6.28
CA ARG A 125 0.71 -25.13 6.51
C ARG A 125 2.18 -24.79 6.21
N GLY A 126 3.12 -25.65 6.63
CA GLY A 126 4.56 -25.42 6.47
C GLY A 126 5.00 -25.22 5.01
N PRO A 127 4.76 -26.20 4.13
CA PRO A 127 5.07 -26.06 2.70
C PRO A 127 4.38 -24.87 2.03
N LEU A 128 3.11 -24.59 2.38
CA LEU A 128 2.39 -23.45 1.83
C LEU A 128 3.01 -22.11 2.28
N ARG A 129 3.37 -21.96 3.56
CA ARG A 129 4.08 -20.76 4.06
C ARG A 129 5.39 -20.54 3.32
N ALA A 130 6.18 -21.60 3.13
CA ALA A 130 7.43 -21.53 2.38
C ALA A 130 7.19 -21.13 0.92
N SER A 131 6.18 -21.71 0.26
CA SER A 131 5.83 -21.37 -1.12
C SER A 131 5.40 -19.91 -1.26
N LEU A 132 4.55 -19.41 -0.35
CA LEU A 132 4.11 -18.01 -0.37
C LEU A 132 5.29 -17.06 -0.16
N ALA A 133 6.17 -17.35 0.80
CA ALA A 133 7.37 -16.54 1.05
C ALA A 133 8.31 -16.51 -0.16
N VAL A 134 8.58 -17.66 -0.80
CA VAL A 134 9.42 -17.75 -2.00
C VAL A 134 8.79 -16.99 -3.17
N THR A 135 7.49 -17.17 -3.41
CA THR A 135 6.76 -16.42 -4.44
C THR A 135 6.81 -14.91 -4.17
N GLY A 136 6.60 -14.50 -2.92
CA GLY A 136 6.71 -13.10 -2.49
C GLY A 136 8.10 -12.52 -2.74
N LEU A 137 9.17 -13.25 -2.43
CA LEU A 137 10.54 -12.83 -2.70
C LEU A 137 10.83 -12.71 -4.19
N PHE A 138 10.33 -13.65 -5.00
CA PHE A 138 10.45 -13.58 -6.46
C PHE A 138 9.75 -12.33 -7.02
N VAL A 139 8.49 -12.10 -6.63
CA VAL A 139 7.73 -10.92 -7.04
C VAL A 139 8.37 -9.63 -6.53
N ALA A 140 8.90 -9.61 -5.31
CA ALA A 140 9.64 -8.49 -4.74
C ALA A 140 10.89 -8.16 -5.58
N GLY A 141 11.60 -9.17 -6.10
CA GLY A 141 12.73 -8.97 -7.01
C GLY A 141 12.32 -8.29 -8.32
N LEU A 142 11.20 -8.71 -8.92
CA LEU A 142 10.64 -8.08 -10.12
C LEU A 142 10.18 -6.63 -9.84
N LEU A 143 9.48 -6.44 -8.72
CA LEU A 143 8.97 -5.14 -8.29
C LEU A 143 10.11 -4.18 -7.95
N TRP A 144 11.20 -4.66 -7.36
CA TRP A 144 12.41 -3.90 -7.11
C TRP A 144 13.03 -3.36 -8.39
N LYS A 145 13.15 -4.19 -9.44
CA LYS A 145 13.65 -3.77 -10.75
C LYS A 145 12.79 -2.62 -11.32
N GLU A 146 11.47 -2.76 -11.29
CA GLU A 146 10.58 -1.71 -11.82
C GLU A 146 10.51 -0.48 -10.92
N THR A 147 10.56 -0.61 -9.60
CA THR A 147 10.57 0.52 -8.65
C THR A 147 11.78 1.41 -8.88
N LYS A 148 12.97 0.82 -9.01
CA LYS A 148 14.20 1.56 -9.31
C LYS A 148 14.14 2.25 -10.67
N SER A 149 13.76 1.53 -11.72
CA SER A 149 13.73 2.06 -13.09
C SER A 149 12.69 3.17 -13.26
N SER A 150 11.53 3.03 -12.61
CA SER A 150 10.45 4.03 -12.62
C SER A 150 10.80 5.27 -11.80
N LEU A 151 11.44 5.10 -10.63
CA LEU A 151 11.95 6.23 -9.85
C LEU A 151 13.04 7.01 -10.59
N ALA A 152 13.95 6.31 -11.28
CA ALA A 152 14.97 6.93 -12.12
C ALA A 152 14.34 7.80 -13.24
N ARG A 153 13.27 7.29 -13.89
CA ARG A 153 12.47 8.04 -14.88
C ARG A 153 11.80 9.29 -14.29
N LEU A 154 11.39 9.25 -13.03
CA LEU A 154 10.80 10.42 -12.36
C LEU A 154 11.82 11.50 -12.05
N VAL A 155 13.01 11.13 -11.58
CA VAL A 155 14.03 12.13 -11.22
C VAL A 155 14.77 12.70 -12.43
N GLY A 156 14.70 12.03 -13.58
CA GLY A 156 15.31 12.46 -14.84
C GLY A 156 16.82 12.59 -14.79
N ASN A 157 17.37 13.41 -15.70
CA ASN A 157 18.80 13.58 -15.87
C ASN A 157 19.45 14.55 -14.86
N GLY A 158 20.78 14.58 -14.80
CA GLY A 158 21.61 15.40 -13.92
C GLY A 158 22.72 14.60 -13.26
N SER A 159 23.51 15.25 -12.40
CA SER A 159 24.56 14.57 -11.64
C SER A 159 23.96 13.48 -10.74
N SER A 160 24.78 12.48 -10.37
CA SER A 160 24.38 11.43 -9.43
C SER A 160 23.87 12.03 -8.10
N ALA A 161 24.51 13.09 -7.61
CA ALA A 161 24.11 13.81 -6.41
C ALA A 161 22.73 14.47 -6.56
N ASP A 162 22.47 15.14 -7.69
CA ASP A 162 21.19 15.81 -7.94
C ASP A 162 20.03 14.81 -8.06
N ARG A 163 20.25 13.70 -8.77
CA ARG A 163 19.26 12.62 -8.89
C ARG A 163 18.91 12.02 -7.52
N THR A 164 19.93 11.67 -6.75
CA THR A 164 19.75 11.10 -5.40
C THR A 164 19.06 12.08 -4.46
N SER A 165 19.43 13.36 -4.49
CA SER A 165 18.80 14.40 -3.69
C SER A 165 17.31 14.57 -4.01
N ARG A 166 16.94 14.57 -5.30
CA ARG A 166 15.54 14.63 -5.75
C ARG A 166 14.75 13.40 -5.35
N ALA A 167 15.28 12.19 -5.61
CA ALA A 167 14.67 10.93 -5.20
C ALA A 167 14.42 10.91 -3.69
N ARG A 168 15.43 11.26 -2.90
CA ARG A 168 15.36 11.27 -1.43
C ARG A 168 14.28 12.22 -0.91
N ARG A 169 14.19 13.44 -1.45
CA ARG A 169 13.15 14.41 -1.06
C ARG A 169 11.75 13.88 -1.33
N ILE A 170 11.51 13.33 -2.52
CA ILE A 170 10.21 12.79 -2.91
C ILE A 170 9.84 11.59 -2.05
N VAL A 171 10.71 10.59 -2.01
CA VAL A 171 10.41 9.31 -1.36
C VAL A 171 10.32 9.46 0.16
N ARG A 172 11.25 10.18 0.81
CA ARG A 172 11.17 10.38 2.26
C ARG A 172 9.94 11.17 2.67
N ALA A 173 9.61 12.25 1.95
CA ALA A 173 8.41 13.02 2.25
C ALA A 173 7.15 12.17 2.07
N ALA A 174 7.09 11.34 1.03
CA ALA A 174 5.98 10.43 0.80
C ALA A 174 5.88 9.36 1.90
N TRP A 175 6.97 8.64 2.17
CA TRP A 175 7.03 7.56 3.15
C TRP A 175 6.66 8.05 4.56
N ILE A 176 7.24 9.17 5.01
CA ILE A 176 6.90 9.77 6.30
C ILE A 176 5.44 10.19 6.34
N ALA A 177 4.96 10.98 5.37
CA ALA A 177 3.59 11.48 5.39
C ALA A 177 2.55 10.35 5.35
N GLY A 178 2.77 9.35 4.49
CA GLY A 178 1.85 8.24 4.27
C GLY A 178 1.80 7.27 5.46
N GLY A 179 2.95 6.85 5.97
CA GLY A 179 2.97 6.00 7.15
C GLY A 179 2.49 6.73 8.41
N SER A 180 2.81 8.02 8.57
CA SER A 180 2.34 8.80 9.72
C SER A 180 0.82 8.96 9.73
N VAL A 181 0.17 9.22 8.59
CA VAL A 181 -1.30 9.35 8.57
C VAL A 181 -1.98 8.02 8.91
N ALA A 182 -1.41 6.88 8.49
CA ALA A 182 -1.92 5.56 8.85
C ALA A 182 -1.78 5.26 10.34
N VAL A 183 -0.60 5.56 10.92
CA VAL A 183 -0.38 5.42 12.37
C VAL A 183 -1.30 6.34 13.16
N VAL A 184 -1.50 7.59 12.72
CA VAL A 184 -2.44 8.51 13.36
C VAL A 184 -3.86 7.96 13.31
N ALA A 185 -4.32 7.42 12.18
CA ALA A 185 -5.64 6.79 12.09
C ALA A 185 -5.78 5.60 13.06
N ALA A 186 -4.74 4.76 13.16
CA ALA A 186 -4.72 3.61 14.06
C ALA A 186 -4.77 3.97 15.55
N LEU A 187 -4.34 5.18 15.94
CA LEU A 187 -4.49 5.66 17.33
C LEU A 187 -5.96 5.89 17.72
N PHE A 188 -6.85 6.04 16.73
CA PHE A 188 -8.29 6.14 16.94
C PHE A 188 -8.99 4.78 16.80
N SER A 189 -8.24 3.70 16.55
CA SER A 189 -8.79 2.36 16.39
C SER A 189 -9.55 1.91 17.64
N PRO A 190 -10.71 1.22 17.49
CA PRO A 190 -11.42 0.62 18.61
C PRO A 190 -10.74 -0.65 19.13
N LEU A 191 -9.60 -1.03 18.54
CA LEU A 191 -8.82 -2.22 18.89
C LEU A 191 -7.76 -1.91 19.95
N ASP A 192 -7.06 -2.94 20.41
CA ASP A 192 -5.89 -2.75 21.27
C ASP A 192 -4.88 -1.79 20.60
N PRO A 193 -4.46 -0.69 21.26
CA PRO A 193 -3.60 0.30 20.62
C PRO A 193 -2.24 -0.24 20.17
N ARG A 194 -1.66 -1.21 20.91
CA ARG A 194 -0.37 -1.80 20.53
C ARG A 194 -0.53 -2.63 19.26
N TRP A 195 -1.62 -3.38 19.16
CA TRP A 195 -2.00 -4.10 17.94
C TRP A 195 -2.25 -3.14 16.77
N ALA A 196 -3.15 -2.17 16.93
CA ALA A 196 -3.54 -1.27 15.84
C ALA A 196 -2.35 -0.46 15.31
N VAL A 197 -1.55 0.14 16.19
CA VAL A 197 -0.35 0.89 15.79
C VAL A 197 0.71 -0.04 15.21
N GLY A 198 0.89 -1.24 15.77
CA GLY A 198 1.83 -2.24 15.26
C GLY A 198 1.49 -2.67 13.83
N ILE A 199 0.22 -2.99 13.57
CA ILE A 199 -0.28 -3.33 12.23
C ILE A 199 -0.13 -2.15 11.28
N ALA A 200 -0.54 -0.94 11.66
CA ALA A 200 -0.41 0.24 10.81
C ALA A 200 1.05 0.58 10.46
N ALA A 201 1.95 0.57 11.45
CA ALA A 201 3.37 0.83 11.22
C ALA A 201 4.01 -0.29 10.39
N GLY A 202 3.67 -1.55 10.65
CA GLY A 202 4.14 -2.70 9.89
C GLY A 202 3.65 -2.69 8.44
N SER A 203 2.35 -2.46 8.22
CA SER A 203 1.69 -2.45 6.91
C SER A 203 2.03 -1.23 6.06
N THR A 204 2.56 -0.16 6.65
CA THR A 204 3.01 1.04 5.93
C THR A 204 4.52 1.19 5.94
N PHE A 205 5.11 1.66 7.03
CA PHE A 205 6.55 1.89 7.14
C PHE A 205 7.36 0.61 6.89
N GLY A 206 6.90 -0.50 7.47
CA GLY A 206 7.50 -1.82 7.28
C GLY A 206 7.46 -2.23 5.81
N THR A 207 6.30 -2.55 5.27
CA THR A 207 6.18 -3.09 3.90
C THR A 207 6.76 -2.19 2.80
N THR A 208 6.74 -0.88 2.97
CA THR A 208 7.17 0.07 1.92
C THR A 208 8.61 0.55 2.08
N TRP A 209 9.37 0.01 3.05
CA TRP A 209 10.80 0.30 3.24
C TRP A 209 11.64 0.12 1.95
N PRO A 210 11.36 -0.84 1.03
CA PRO A 210 12.13 -0.98 -0.19
C PRO A 210 12.06 0.28 -1.06
N VAL A 211 10.96 1.03 -1.03
CA VAL A 211 10.85 2.30 -1.78
C VAL A 211 11.90 3.31 -1.29
N LEU A 212 12.18 3.38 0.02
CA LEU A 212 13.27 4.20 0.55
C LEU A 212 14.62 3.75 0.02
N ARG A 213 14.86 2.44 -0.03
CA ARG A 213 16.12 1.89 -0.52
C ARG A 213 16.34 2.14 -2.01
N ALA A 214 15.26 2.25 -2.80
CA ALA A 214 15.33 2.53 -4.22
C ALA A 214 16.01 3.88 -4.53
N VAL A 215 16.02 4.83 -3.57
CA VAL A 215 16.67 6.14 -3.70
C VAL A 215 18.14 6.02 -4.08
N ASP A 216 18.87 5.10 -3.44
CA ASP A 216 20.32 4.99 -3.64
C ASP A 216 20.65 4.39 -5.00
N ALA A 217 19.79 3.52 -5.52
CA ALA A 217 20.02 2.87 -6.81
C ALA A 217 19.71 3.77 -8.02
N VAL A 218 19.08 4.92 -7.80
CA VAL A 218 18.84 5.94 -8.83
C VAL A 218 20.15 6.62 -9.27
N ALA A 219 21.16 6.63 -8.40
CA ALA A 219 22.50 7.09 -8.74
C ALA A 219 23.11 6.28 -9.90
N GLU A 220 22.82 4.98 -9.96
CA GLU A 220 23.42 4.01 -10.88
C GLU A 220 22.72 3.98 -12.25
N THR A 221 21.55 4.61 -12.38
CA THR A 221 20.70 4.49 -13.58
C THR A 221 20.41 5.86 -14.19
N PRO A 222 21.31 6.45 -14.99
CA PRO A 222 21.02 7.67 -15.74
C PRO A 222 19.90 7.42 -16.74
N VAL A 223 18.85 8.24 -16.67
CA VAL A 223 17.74 8.20 -17.64
C VAL A 223 17.70 9.53 -18.40
N PRO A 224 17.73 9.50 -19.74
CA PRO A 224 17.56 10.71 -20.55
C PRO A 224 16.20 11.36 -20.29
N GLY A 225 16.16 12.70 -20.25
CA GLY A 225 14.94 13.48 -20.09
C GLY A 225 14.97 14.46 -18.92
N ALA A 226 14.05 15.42 -18.95
CA ALA A 226 13.91 16.41 -17.89
C ALA A 226 13.36 15.77 -16.60
N PRO A 227 13.82 16.21 -15.41
CA PRO A 227 13.24 15.80 -14.14
C PRO A 227 11.75 16.14 -14.07
N LEU A 228 10.99 15.35 -13.32
CA LEU A 228 9.62 15.72 -12.99
C LEU A 228 9.60 17.04 -12.22
N VAL A 229 8.92 18.04 -12.78
CA VAL A 229 8.59 19.27 -12.08
C VAL A 229 7.28 19.07 -11.33
N VAL A 230 7.35 18.89 -10.01
CA VAL A 230 6.16 18.79 -9.15
C VAL A 230 5.59 20.19 -8.94
N ARG A 231 4.60 20.55 -9.74
CA ARG A 231 3.85 21.80 -9.57
C ARG A 231 2.88 21.69 -8.40
N ARG A 232 2.60 22.83 -7.75
CA ARG A 232 1.51 22.92 -6.78
C ARG A 232 0.20 22.53 -7.45
N SER A 233 -0.53 21.58 -6.87
CA SER A 233 -1.85 21.18 -7.34
C SER A 233 -2.83 21.21 -6.19
N TRP A 234 -3.74 22.18 -6.21
CA TRP A 234 -4.76 22.31 -5.17
C TRP A 234 -5.75 21.15 -5.18
N VAL A 235 -6.07 20.60 -6.35
CA VAL A 235 -6.90 19.41 -6.47
C VAL A 235 -6.29 18.25 -5.67
N VAL A 236 -4.99 17.97 -5.84
CA VAL A 236 -4.31 16.91 -5.10
C VAL A 236 -4.24 17.22 -3.60
N VAL A 237 -4.06 18.48 -3.22
CA VAL A 237 -4.06 18.90 -1.81
C VAL A 237 -5.43 18.66 -1.16
N VAL A 238 -6.51 19.07 -1.81
CA VAL A 238 -7.88 18.88 -1.31
C VAL A 238 -8.22 17.40 -1.24
N LEU A 239 -7.94 16.63 -2.30
CA LEU A 239 -8.21 15.19 -2.30
C LEU A 239 -7.39 14.45 -1.23
N GLY A 240 -6.10 14.80 -1.06
CA GLY A 240 -5.27 14.22 -0.01
C GLY A 240 -5.75 14.58 1.39
N ALA A 241 -6.16 15.82 1.62
CA ALA A 241 -6.73 16.24 2.91
C ALA A 241 -8.05 15.52 3.20
N ALA A 242 -8.94 15.43 2.21
CA ALA A 242 -10.22 14.72 2.35
C ALA A 242 -10.02 13.22 2.62
N ALA A 243 -9.12 12.56 1.87
CA ALA A 243 -8.80 11.14 2.07
C ALA A 243 -8.14 10.89 3.44
N GLY A 244 -7.24 11.76 3.87
CA GLY A 244 -6.63 11.68 5.21
C GLY A 244 -7.66 11.90 6.32
N ALA A 245 -8.56 12.87 6.16
CA ALA A 245 -9.65 13.12 7.11
C ALA A 245 -10.62 11.93 7.18
N ALA A 246 -10.96 11.30 6.05
CA ALA A 246 -11.76 10.09 6.03
C ALA A 246 -11.03 8.92 6.71
N LEU A 247 -9.75 8.69 6.39
CA LEU A 247 -8.96 7.63 7.01
C LEU A 247 -8.91 7.80 8.53
N VAL A 248 -8.62 9.01 9.03
CA VAL A 248 -8.48 9.27 10.47
C VAL A 248 -9.82 9.36 11.18
N GLY A 249 -10.78 10.10 10.63
CA GLY A 249 -12.04 10.44 11.31
C GLY A 249 -13.17 9.43 11.12
N ILE A 250 -13.11 8.60 10.07
CA ILE A 250 -14.13 7.59 9.78
C ILE A 250 -13.55 6.19 9.99
N PHE A 251 -12.48 5.85 9.28
CA PHE A 251 -11.89 4.51 9.34
C PHE A 251 -11.04 4.29 10.59
N GLY A 252 -10.45 5.34 11.17
CA GLY A 252 -9.73 5.27 12.44
C GLY A 252 -10.63 4.70 13.55
N PRO A 253 -11.72 5.39 13.95
CA PRO A 253 -12.72 4.87 14.89
C PRO A 253 -13.42 3.58 14.44
N GLY A 254 -13.40 3.32 13.13
CA GLY A 254 -14.03 2.18 12.50
C GLY A 254 -15.51 2.40 12.22
N LEU A 255 -15.95 1.91 11.07
CA LEU A 255 -17.35 1.82 10.67
C LEU A 255 -17.94 0.55 11.28
N ARG A 256 -18.83 0.73 12.25
CA ARG A 256 -19.63 -0.38 12.79
C ARG A 256 -20.80 -0.64 11.85
N LEU A 257 -20.84 -1.84 11.30
CA LEU A 257 -21.95 -2.31 10.50
C LEU A 257 -22.93 -3.02 11.44
N ALA A 258 -24.22 -2.73 11.29
CA ALA A 258 -25.24 -3.44 12.07
C ALA A 258 -25.25 -4.90 11.63
N GLY A 259 -24.94 -5.80 12.58
CA GLY A 259 -25.28 -7.22 12.48
C GLY A 259 -26.78 -7.38 12.72
#